data_AF-A0A1R0KVR6-F1
#
_entry.id   AF-A0A1R0KVR6-F1
#
_cell.length_a   1.000
_cell.length_b   1.000
_cell.length_c   1.000
_cell.angle_alpha   90.00
_cell.angle_beta   90.00
_cell.angle_gamma   90.00
#
_symmetry.space_group_name_H-M   'P 1'
#
loop_
_entity.id
_entity.type
_entity.pdbx_description
1 polymer ?
#
loop_
_entity_poly.entity_id
_entity_poly.type
_entity_poly.pdbx_seq_one_letter_code
_entity_poly.pdbx_strand_id
1 'polypeptide(L)'
;MSGGFQVFPEQIRGAGSALAGTGKSLAGEVAAFQSQTAALGDAFGDDDLGSALGTIYQIASEAAFESFHDNAEGIGDVGQTLQIMAGSYADYESTARDSLHQLGGLV
;
A
#
# COMPACT_ATOMS: atom_id res chain seq x y z
N MET A 1 11.27 18.13 -31.95
CA MET A 1 9.91 17.58 -31.76
C MET A 1 9.70 17.43 -30.28
N SER A 2 8.94 18.35 -29.67
CA SER A 2 8.63 18.33 -28.23
C SER A 2 7.73 17.13 -27.96
N GLY A 3 8.30 16.04 -27.47
CA GLY A 3 7.51 14.93 -26.93
C GLY A 3 6.71 15.46 -25.76
N GLY A 4 5.42 15.72 -25.98
CA GLY A 4 4.51 16.16 -24.94
C GLY A 4 4.41 15.10 -23.86
N PHE A 5 4.38 15.53 -22.59
CA PHE A 5 4.10 14.66 -21.47
C PHE A 5 2.69 14.08 -21.62
N GLN A 6 2.58 12.78 -21.87
CA GLN A 6 1.32 12.09 -22.07
C GLN A 6 1.00 11.26 -20.82
N VAL A 7 -0.08 11.63 -20.14
CA VAL A 7 -0.54 10.95 -18.92
C VAL A 7 -1.75 10.11 -19.27
N PHE A 8 -1.81 8.89 -18.73
CA PHE A 8 -2.96 7.99 -18.86
C PHE A 8 -3.61 7.78 -17.49
N PRO A 9 -4.54 8.66 -17.06
CA PRO A 9 -5.11 8.63 -15.71
C PRO A 9 -5.75 7.28 -15.37
N GLU A 10 -6.39 6.63 -16.35
CA GLU A 10 -7.00 5.31 -16.16
C GLU A 10 -5.98 4.22 -15.80
N GLN A 11 -4.80 4.24 -16.42
CA GLN A 11 -3.73 3.28 -16.11
C GLN A 11 -3.16 3.54 -14.71
N ILE A 12 -3.00 4.82 -14.33
CA ILE A 12 -2.55 5.21 -12.99
C ILE A 12 -3.58 4.79 -11.94
N ARG A 13 -4.88 4.98 -12.21
CA ARG A 13 -5.96 4.57 -11.31
C ARG A 13 -6.00 3.05 -11.14
N GLY A 14 -5.87 2.30 -12.23
CA GLY A 14 -5.80 0.84 -12.20
C GLY A 14 -4.61 0.33 -11.37
N ALA A 15 -3.42 0.90 -11.58
CA ALA A 15 -2.23 0.58 -10.79
C ALA A 15 -2.42 0.93 -9.31
N GLY A 16 -3.01 2.09 -9.01
CA GLY A 16 -3.31 2.51 -7.64
C GLY A 16 -4.31 1.59 -6.93
N SER A 17 -5.35 1.14 -7.63
CA SER A 17 -6.32 0.17 -7.10
C SER A 17 -5.68 -1.20 -6.86
N ALA A 18 -4.80 -1.65 -7.76
CA ALA A 18 -4.11 -2.93 -7.62
C ALA A 18 -3.16 -2.90 -6.40
N LEU A 19 -2.36 -1.84 -6.24
CA LEU A 19 -1.48 -1.68 -5.09
C LEU A 19 -2.25 -1.61 -3.77
N ALA A 20 -3.31 -0.79 -3.70
CA ALA A 20 -4.15 -0.74 -2.50
C ALA A 20 -4.76 -2.11 -2.13
N GLY A 21 -5.19 -2.87 -3.15
CA GLY A 21 -5.64 -4.25 -2.97
C GLY A 21 -4.55 -5.18 -2.44
N THR A 22 -3.34 -5.11 -3.01
CA THR A 22 -2.18 -5.88 -2.56
C THR A 22 -1.79 -5.56 -1.13
N GLY A 23 -1.72 -4.28 -0.75
CA GLY A 23 -1.42 -3.86 0.63
C GLY A 23 -2.43 -4.43 1.62
N LYS A 24 -3.73 -4.40 1.28
CA LYS A 24 -4.78 -5.01 2.10
C LYS A 24 -4.66 -6.54 2.20
N SER A 25 -4.33 -7.23 1.10
CA SER A 25 -4.12 -8.69 1.11
C SER A 25 -2.94 -9.05 2.01
N LEU A 26 -1.81 -8.35 1.83
CA LEU A 26 -0.62 -8.56 2.63
C LEU A 26 -0.89 -8.34 4.13
N ALA A 27 -1.58 -7.27 4.50
CA ALA A 27 -1.96 -7.04 5.89
C ALA A 27 -2.80 -8.19 6.47
N GLY A 28 -3.73 -8.75 5.68
CA GLY A 28 -4.53 -9.90 6.08
C GLY A 28 -3.71 -11.18 6.24
N GLU A 29 -2.79 -11.45 5.31
CA GLU A 29 -1.89 -12.61 5.34
C GLU A 29 -0.92 -12.54 6.53
N VAL A 30 -0.39 -11.34 6.83
CA VAL A 30 0.49 -11.09 7.97
C VAL A 30 -0.25 -11.30 9.29
N ALA A 31 -1.49 -10.81 9.42
CA ALA A 31 -2.31 -11.05 10.60
C ALA A 31 -2.61 -12.55 10.80
N ALA A 32 -2.91 -13.27 9.72
CA ALA A 32 -3.10 -14.72 9.77
C ALA A 32 -1.82 -15.47 10.16
N PHE A 33 -0.66 -15.03 9.66
CA PHE A 33 0.63 -15.59 10.02
C PHE A 33 0.96 -15.35 11.49
N GLN A 34 0.79 -14.12 11.98
CA GLN A 34 0.98 -13.77 13.39
C GLN A 34 0.12 -14.63 14.31
N SER A 35 -1.15 -14.84 13.96
CA SER A 35 -2.05 -15.71 14.72
C SER A 35 -1.59 -17.17 14.75
N GLN A 36 -1.03 -17.67 13.64
CA GLN A 36 -0.53 -19.05 13.57
C GLN A 36 0.73 -19.24 14.41
N THR A 37 1.59 -18.23 14.45
CA THR A 37 2.88 -18.33 15.14
C THR A 37 2.81 -17.94 16.61
N ALA A 38 1.79 -17.20 17.07
CA ALA A 38 1.68 -16.74 18.46
C ALA A 38 1.86 -17.86 19.49
N ALA A 39 1.37 -19.06 19.20
CA ALA A 39 1.51 -20.23 20.08
C ALA A 39 2.95 -20.77 20.21
N LEU A 40 3.89 -20.37 19.35
CA LEU A 40 5.28 -20.81 19.42
C LEU A 40 6.06 -20.12 20.54
N GLY A 41 5.64 -18.93 20.99
CA GLY A 41 6.31 -18.20 22.08
C GLY A 41 6.34 -19.00 23.38
N ASP A 42 5.27 -19.73 23.67
CA ASP A 42 5.13 -20.55 24.88
C ASP A 42 5.70 -21.97 24.73
N ALA A 43 6.24 -22.32 23.55
CA ALA A 43 6.64 -23.69 23.23
C ALA A 43 8.05 -24.06 23.73
N PHE A 44 8.84 -23.09 24.21
CA PHE A 44 10.27 -23.29 24.52
C PHE A 44 10.53 -23.84 25.93
N GLY A 45 9.53 -23.88 26.79
CA GLY A 45 9.65 -24.34 28.18
C GLY A 45 10.21 -23.28 29.14
N ASP A 46 10.11 -23.56 30.44
CA ASP A 46 10.38 -22.58 31.51
C ASP A 46 11.80 -22.70 32.13
N ASP A 47 12.67 -23.53 31.57
CA ASP A 47 14.07 -23.57 32.01
C ASP A 47 14.86 -22.34 31.49
N ASP A 48 16.09 -22.15 31.97
CA ASP A 48 16.90 -20.98 31.60
C ASP A 48 17.10 -20.88 30.08
N LEU A 49 17.25 -22.02 29.40
CA LEU A 49 17.39 -22.09 27.95
C LEU A 49 16.08 -21.73 27.24
N GLY A 50 14.96 -22.32 27.67
CA GLY A 50 13.63 -22.07 27.14
C GLY A 50 13.21 -20.61 27.28
N SER A 51 13.47 -20.00 28.44
CA SER A 51 13.23 -18.58 28.70
C SER A 51 14.06 -17.66 27.77
N ALA A 52 15.33 -18.01 27.54
CA ALA A 52 16.18 -17.27 26.61
C ALA A 52 15.68 -17.37 25.16
N LEU A 53 15.26 -18.57 24.73
CA LEU A 53 14.69 -18.81 23.42
C LEU A 53 13.37 -18.07 23.22
N GLY A 54 12.48 -18.08 24.21
CA GLY A 54 11.23 -17.32 24.20
C GLY A 54 11.46 -15.82 24.05
N THR A 55 12.44 -15.28 24.77
CA THR A 55 12.84 -13.86 24.65
C THR A 55 13.35 -13.53 23.24
N ILE A 56 14.23 -14.35 22.68
CA ILE A 56 14.76 -14.17 21.31
C ILE A 56 13.61 -14.25 20.29
N TYR A 57 12.71 -15.21 20.45
CA TYR A 57 11.54 -15.36 19.59
C TYR A 57 10.65 -14.11 19.64
N GLN A 58 10.36 -13.59 20.83
CA GLN A 58 9.55 -12.39 21.00
C GLN A 58 10.17 -11.19 20.28
N ILE A 59 11.45 -10.92 20.50
CA ILE A 59 12.16 -9.79 19.86
C ILE A 59 12.17 -9.94 18.33
N ALA A 60 12.50 -11.14 17.84
CA ALA A 60 12.57 -11.39 16.40
C ALA A 60 11.20 -11.31 15.73
N SER A 61 10.16 -11.83 16.38
CA SER A 61 8.79 -11.80 15.86
C SER A 61 8.22 -10.39 15.85
N GLU A 62 8.42 -9.60 16.91
CA GLU A 62 8.01 -8.19 16.96
C GLU A 62 8.63 -7.39 15.81
N ALA A 63 9.96 -7.43 15.66
CA ALA A 63 10.64 -6.73 14.57
C ALA A 63 10.19 -7.19 13.17
N ALA A 64 9.92 -8.48 12.99
CA ALA A 64 9.41 -9.00 11.72
C ALA A 64 7.98 -8.51 11.43
N PHE A 65 7.08 -8.56 12.41
CA PHE A 65 5.69 -8.16 12.23
C PHE A 65 5.53 -6.66 12.03
N GLU A 66 6.29 -5.83 12.74
CA GLU A 66 6.37 -4.39 12.47
C GLU A 66 6.80 -4.14 11.02
N SER A 67 7.89 -4.77 10.58
CA SER A 67 8.37 -4.60 9.20
C SER A 67 7.32 -5.01 8.16
N PHE A 68 6.59 -6.11 8.39
CA PHE A 68 5.53 -6.54 7.49
C PHE A 68 4.34 -5.58 7.48
N HIS A 69 3.96 -5.04 8.65
CA HIS A 69 2.87 -4.09 8.76
C HIS A 69 3.19 -2.78 8.03
N ASP A 70 4.37 -2.21 8.29
CA ASP A 70 4.85 -0.98 7.64
C ASP A 70 4.90 -1.12 6.12
N ASN A 71 5.35 -2.28 5.62
CA ASN A 71 5.38 -2.54 4.19
C ASN A 71 3.98 -2.67 3.59
N ALA A 72 3.04 -3.30 4.30
CA ALA A 72 1.66 -3.41 3.84
C ALA A 72 0.95 -2.06 3.79
N GLU A 73 1.15 -1.22 4.81
CA GLU A 73 0.67 0.16 4.87
C GLU A 73 1.30 0.99 3.74
N GLY A 74 2.63 0.95 3.59
CA GLY A 74 3.34 1.71 2.55
C GLY A 74 2.88 1.35 1.12
N ILE A 75 2.60 0.07 0.84
CA ILE A 75 2.00 -0.35 -0.44
C ILE A 75 0.61 0.25 -0.62
N GLY A 76 -0.21 0.25 0.44
CA GLY A 76 -1.53 0.87 0.48
C GLY A 76 -1.49 2.37 0.18
N ASP A 77 -0.60 3.09 0.85
CA ASP A 77 -0.41 4.53 0.72
C ASP A 77 0.05 4.94 -0.68
N VAL A 78 0.99 4.18 -1.27
CA VAL A 78 1.38 4.38 -2.67
C VAL A 78 0.17 4.16 -3.58
N GLY A 79 -0.61 3.10 -3.34
CA GLY A 79 -1.84 2.84 -4.08
C GLY A 79 -2.86 3.98 -4.01
N GLN A 80 -3.08 4.54 -2.82
CA GLN A 80 -3.96 5.69 -2.60
C GLN A 80 -3.43 6.94 -3.30
N THR A 81 -2.13 7.20 -3.20
CA THR A 81 -1.47 8.35 -3.85
C THR A 81 -1.64 8.31 -5.37
N LEU A 82 -1.48 7.13 -5.99
CA LEU A 82 -1.72 6.97 -7.43
C LEU A 82 -3.19 7.27 -7.79
N GLN A 83 -4.14 6.82 -6.99
CA GLN A 83 -5.57 7.11 -7.24
C GLN A 83 -5.87 8.61 -7.15
N ILE A 84 -5.28 9.32 -6.17
CA ILE A 84 -5.40 10.79 -6.02
C ILE A 84 -4.80 11.51 -7.24
N MET A 85 -3.62 11.08 -7.70
CA MET A 85 -3.00 11.64 -8.91
C MET A 85 -3.88 11.42 -10.14
N ALA A 86 -4.42 10.21 -10.32
CA ALA A 86 -5.31 9.90 -11.43
C ALA A 86 -6.59 10.73 -11.41
N GLY A 87 -7.15 11.01 -10.23
CA GLY A 87 -8.28 11.93 -10.06
C GLY A 87 -7.91 13.35 -10.50
N SER A 88 -6.81 13.87 -9.95
CA SER A 88 -6.31 15.21 -10.29
C SER A 88 -6.11 15.40 -11.79
N TYR A 89 -5.48 14.44 -12.48
CA TYR A 89 -5.29 14.54 -13.93
C TYR A 89 -6.60 14.51 -14.72
N ALA A 90 -7.58 13.70 -14.30
CA ALA A 90 -8.88 13.66 -14.96
C ALA A 90 -9.65 14.98 -14.79
N ASP A 91 -9.56 15.61 -13.62
CA ASP A 91 -10.20 16.89 -13.31
C ASP A 91 -9.58 18.04 -14.11
N TYR A 92 -8.25 18.08 -14.21
CA TYR A 92 -7.55 19.07 -15.03
C TYR A 92 -7.93 18.96 -16.51
N GLU A 93 -7.98 17.74 -17.04
CA GLU A 93 -8.35 17.49 -18.44
C GLU A 93 -9.82 17.87 -18.70
N SER A 94 -10.74 17.61 -17.76
CA SER A 94 -12.13 18.05 -17.88
C SER A 94 -12.24 19.57 -17.88
N THR A 95 -11.58 20.23 -16.94
CA THR A 95 -11.60 21.70 -16.81
C THR A 95 -11.01 22.39 -18.04
N ALA A 96 -9.93 21.83 -18.60
CA ALA A 96 -9.31 22.32 -19.83
C ALA A 96 -10.26 22.18 -21.02
N ARG A 97 -10.93 21.03 -21.16
CA ARG A 97 -11.94 20.79 -22.20
C ARG A 97 -13.12 21.75 -22.08
N ASP A 98 -13.64 21.96 -20.87
CA ASP A 98 -14.77 22.87 -20.63
C ASP A 98 -14.40 24.32 -20.96
N SER A 99 -13.19 24.75 -20.58
CA SER A 99 -12.67 26.09 -20.90
C SER A 99 -12.50 26.30 -22.41
N LEU A 100 -12.00 25.28 -23.12
CA LEU A 100 -11.89 25.32 -24.58
C LEU A 100 -13.25 25.36 -25.26
N HIS A 101 -14.23 24.58 -24.79
CA HIS A 101 -15.60 24.65 -25.29
C HIS A 101 -16.24 26.02 -25.07
N GLN A 102 -16.01 26.63 -23.90
CA GLN A 102 -16.51 27.96 -23.60
C GLN A 102 -15.90 29.03 -24.53
N LEU A 103 -14.59 28.96 -24.80
CA LEU A 103 -13.91 29.86 -25.73
C LEU A 103 -14.34 29.62 -27.18
N GLY A 104 -14.48 28.36 -27.61
CA GLY A 104 -14.91 28.00 -28.96
C GLY A 104 -16.39 28.29 -29.25
N GLY A 105 -17.24 28.40 -28.22
CA GLY A 105 -18.63 28.85 -28.34
C GLY A 105 -18.82 30.36 -28.33
N LEU A 106 -17.75 31.14 -28.12
CA LEU A 106 -17.74 32.61 -28.14
C LEU A 106 -17.22 33.21 -29.45
N VAL A 107 -16.89 32.37 -30.45
CA VAL A 107 -16.44 32.76 -31.81
C VAL A 107 -17.44 32.23 -32.84
#